data_AF-V5GM80-F1
#
_entry.id   AF-V5GM80-F1
#
_cell.length_a   1.000
_cell.length_b   1.000
_cell.length_c   1.000
_cell.angle_alpha   90.00
_cell.angle_beta   90.00
_cell.angle_gamma   90.00
#
_symmetry.space_group_name_H-M   'P 1'
#
loop_
_entity.id
_entity.type
_entity.pdbx_description
1 polymer ?
#
loop_
_entity_poly.entity_id
_entity_poly.type
_entity_poly.pdbx_seq_one_letter_code
_entity_poly.pdbx_strand_id
1 'polypeptide(L)'
;GSKNSDVNAFIDAVQIYKECTQVSDENALKGLPMLLDGFAASWFQGVKVTLATWEDAVNLLRTTFGPIKAPYRVYRELFAEEQGRGVKTDVFVCKCRAILAQLPNGTLNEQTQLDMVYGLLHVNIRKNIPRDKL
;
A
#
# COMPACT_ATOMS: atom_id res chain seq x y z
N GLY A 1 7.70 -4.34 -16.52
CA GLY A 1 7.43 -5.59 -15.75
C GLY A 1 8.70 -6.33 -15.33
N SER A 2 9.48 -5.78 -14.40
CA SER A 2 10.70 -6.40 -13.88
C SER A 2 10.46 -7.03 -12.49
N LYS A 3 11.27 -8.00 -12.06
CA LYS A 3 11.15 -8.61 -10.72
C LYS A 3 11.34 -7.61 -9.55
N ASN A 4 11.87 -6.41 -9.82
CA ASN A 4 12.15 -5.36 -8.83
C ASN A 4 11.30 -4.09 -9.01
N SER A 5 10.32 -4.08 -9.92
CA SER A 5 9.44 -2.91 -10.07
C SER A 5 8.30 -2.97 -9.06
N ASP A 6 8.23 -1.96 -8.19
CA ASP A 6 7.15 -1.78 -7.22
C ASP A 6 5.93 -1.14 -7.88
N VAL A 7 4.82 -1.89 -7.97
CA VAL A 7 3.57 -1.40 -8.56
C VAL A 7 3.01 -0.20 -7.78
N ASN A 8 3.21 -0.15 -6.46
CA ASN A 8 2.67 0.94 -5.64
C ASN A 8 3.43 2.23 -5.96
N ALA A 9 4.77 2.16 -6.06
CA ALA A 9 5.57 3.32 -6.46
C ALA A 9 5.20 3.84 -7.86
N PHE A 10 4.88 2.94 -8.81
CA PHE A 10 4.38 3.31 -10.12
C PHE A 10 3.01 4.01 -10.05
N ILE A 11 2.05 3.42 -9.33
CA ILE A 11 0.69 3.96 -9.17
C ILE A 11 0.74 5.34 -8.50
N ASP A 12 1.52 5.49 -7.43
CA ASP A 12 1.66 6.74 -6.70
C ASP A 12 2.21 7.85 -7.62
N ALA A 13 3.24 7.55 -8.43
CA ALA A 13 3.80 8.50 -9.38
C ALA A 13 2.78 8.92 -10.45
N VAL A 14 1.98 7.97 -10.96
CA VAL A 14 0.94 8.25 -11.97
C VAL A 14 -0.23 9.05 -11.37
N GLN A 15 -0.63 8.76 -10.13
CA GLN A 15 -1.66 9.53 -9.42
C GLN A 15 -1.21 10.98 -9.18
N ILE A 16 0.01 11.18 -8.68
CA ILE A 16 0.59 12.51 -8.50
C ILE A 16 0.62 13.27 -9.84
N TYR A 17 1.09 12.63 -10.91
CA TYR A 17 1.13 13.26 -12.24
C TYR A 17 -0.27 13.66 -12.73
N LYS A 18 -1.25 12.75 -12.60
CA LYS A 18 -2.65 12.99 -12.97
C LYS A 18 -3.23 14.19 -12.21
N GLU A 19 -2.97 14.29 -10.91
CA GLU A 19 -3.40 15.39 -10.06
C GLU A 19 -2.74 16.71 -10.47
N CYS A 20 -1.42 16.73 -10.65
CA CYS A 20 -0.68 17.92 -11.07
C CYS A 20 -1.11 18.44 -12.44
N THR A 21 -1.50 17.55 -13.36
CA THR A 21 -1.88 17.89 -14.74
C THR A 21 -3.39 18.00 -14.94
N GLN A 22 -4.19 17.81 -13.88
CA GLN A 22 -5.65 17.83 -13.91
C GLN A 22 -6.26 16.92 -14.98
N VAL A 23 -5.65 15.76 -15.21
CA VAL A 23 -6.15 14.77 -16.17
C VAL A 23 -7.40 14.10 -15.59
N SER A 24 -8.49 14.11 -16.36
CA SER A 24 -9.73 13.43 -16.00
C SER A 24 -9.56 11.91 -15.92
N ASP A 25 -10.38 11.23 -15.13
CA ASP A 25 -10.34 9.78 -14.97
C ASP A 25 -10.52 9.04 -16.31
N GLU A 26 -11.38 9.56 -17.19
CA GLU A 26 -11.60 9.03 -18.53
C GLU A 26 -10.33 9.11 -19.40
N ASN A 27 -9.63 10.23 -19.34
CA ASN A 27 -8.40 10.43 -20.12
C ASN A 27 -7.23 9.66 -19.51
N ALA A 28 -7.15 9.57 -18.19
CA ALA A 28 -6.18 8.74 -17.49
C ALA A 28 -6.33 7.27 -17.87
N LEU A 29 -7.57 6.75 -17.89
CA LEU A 29 -7.86 5.38 -18.29
C LEU A 29 -7.50 5.10 -19.75
N LYS A 30 -7.79 6.03 -20.67
CA LYS A 30 -7.38 5.94 -22.08
C LYS A 30 -5.87 6.00 -22.27
N GLY A 31 -5.17 6.78 -21.44
CA GLY A 31 -3.71 6.96 -21.50
C GLY A 31 -2.90 5.86 -20.81
N LEU A 32 -3.51 5.09 -19.90
CA LEU A 32 -2.85 4.04 -19.13
C LEU A 32 -2.04 3.03 -19.97
N PRO A 33 -2.50 2.55 -21.14
CA PRO A 33 -1.71 1.65 -21.99
C PRO A 33 -0.35 2.21 -22.42
N MET A 34 -0.20 3.53 -22.50
CA MET A 34 1.04 4.19 -22.93
C MET A 34 2.15 4.09 -21.86
N LEU A 35 1.78 3.79 -20.62
CA LEU A 35 2.69 3.68 -19.48
C LEU A 35 3.12 2.24 -19.21
N LEU A 36 2.53 1.26 -19.91
CA LEU A 36 2.77 -0.15 -19.69
C LEU A 36 3.70 -0.71 -20.75
N ASP A 37 4.57 -1.64 -20.33
CA ASP A 37 5.52 -2.32 -21.22
C ASP A 37 5.47 -3.85 -21.06
N GLY A 38 6.00 -4.54 -22.08
CA GLY A 38 6.16 -6.00 -22.08
C GLY A 38 4.92 -6.75 -21.61
N PHE A 39 5.08 -7.58 -20.58
CA PHE A 39 4.01 -8.40 -20.03
C PHE A 39 2.81 -7.58 -19.52
N ALA A 40 3.04 -6.42 -18.90
CA ALA A 40 1.95 -5.60 -18.37
C ALA A 40 1.09 -5.00 -19.50
N ALA A 41 1.72 -4.60 -20.62
CA ALA A 41 1.01 -4.13 -21.80
C ALA A 41 0.13 -5.24 -22.41
N SER A 42 0.68 -6.44 -22.58
CA SER A 42 -0.08 -7.60 -23.09
C SER A 42 -1.23 -7.99 -22.18
N TRP A 43 -1.00 -8.01 -20.86
CA TRP A 43 -2.03 -8.26 -19.87
C TRP A 43 -3.17 -7.22 -19.95
N PHE A 44 -2.83 -5.94 -20.03
CA PHE A 44 -3.82 -4.86 -20.05
C PHE A 44 -4.76 -4.94 -21.26
N GLN A 45 -4.26 -5.39 -22.42
CA GLN A 45 -5.12 -5.60 -23.60
C GLN A 45 -6.22 -6.63 -23.36
N GLY A 46 -5.99 -7.63 -22.49
CA GLY A 46 -6.98 -8.65 -22.14
C GLY A 46 -8.04 -8.17 -21.15
N VAL A 47 -7.73 -7.18 -20.32
CA VAL A 47 -8.62 -6.71 -19.24
C VAL A 47 -9.21 -5.32 -19.50
N LYS A 48 -8.73 -4.56 -20.49
CA LYS A 48 -9.18 -3.17 -20.75
C LYS A 48 -10.69 -3.02 -20.96
N VAL A 49 -11.37 -4.06 -21.46
CA VAL A 49 -12.82 -4.04 -21.72
C VAL A 49 -13.66 -4.21 -20.47
N THR A 50 -13.07 -4.72 -19.38
CA THR A 50 -13.77 -4.94 -18.10
C THR A 50 -13.61 -3.75 -17.14
N LEU A 51 -12.83 -2.74 -17.51
CA LEU A 51 -12.52 -1.58 -16.67
C LEU A 51 -13.45 -0.41 -17.05
N ALA A 52 -14.33 -0.03 -16.13
CA ALA A 52 -15.27 1.09 -16.32
C ALA A 52 -14.71 2.40 -15.75
N THR A 53 -13.96 2.32 -14.66
CA THR A 53 -13.42 3.48 -13.95
C THR A 53 -11.90 3.46 -13.85
N TRP A 54 -11.31 4.63 -13.62
CA TRP A 54 -9.89 4.76 -13.28
C TRP A 54 -9.54 3.98 -12.00
N GLU A 55 -10.44 4.00 -11.01
CA GLU A 55 -10.27 3.28 -9.75
C GLU A 55 -10.21 1.76 -9.94
N ASP A 56 -11.07 1.20 -10.81
CA ASP A 56 -11.02 -0.22 -11.17
C ASP A 56 -9.66 -0.60 -11.76
N ALA A 57 -9.12 0.25 -12.63
CA ALA A 57 -7.83 0.01 -13.28
C ALA A 57 -6.68 0.03 -12.27
N VAL A 58 -6.68 0.99 -11.34
CA VAL A 58 -5.69 1.07 -10.26
C VAL A 58 -5.78 -0.13 -9.33
N ASN A 59 -6.99 -0.52 -8.91
CA ASN A 59 -7.20 -1.69 -8.05
C ASN A 59 -6.77 -2.99 -8.75
N LEU A 60 -7.04 -3.12 -10.05
CA LEU A 60 -6.66 -4.29 -10.82
C LEU A 60 -5.14 -4.38 -11.01
N LEU A 61 -4.45 -3.25 -11.21
CA LEU A 61 -2.98 -3.19 -11.23
C LEU A 61 -2.38 -3.62 -9.89
N ARG A 62 -2.92 -3.11 -8.76
CA ARG A 62 -2.47 -3.49 -7.41
C ARG A 62 -2.66 -4.99 -7.15
N THR A 63 -3.80 -5.56 -7.55
CA THR A 63 -4.06 -6.99 -7.33
C THR A 63 -3.24 -7.91 -8.24
N THR A 64 -2.95 -7.47 -9.47
CA THR A 64 -2.22 -8.31 -10.43
C THR A 64 -0.70 -8.24 -10.24
N PHE A 65 -0.17 -7.05 -9.99
CA PHE A 65 1.29 -6.80 -9.92
C PHE A 65 1.78 -6.39 -8.54
N GLY A 66 0.88 -6.24 -7.57
CA GLY A 66 1.26 -5.93 -6.20
C GLY A 66 1.84 -7.14 -5.48
N PRO A 67 2.73 -6.91 -4.50
CA PRO A 67 3.16 -7.95 -3.60
C PRO A 67 1.97 -8.34 -2.70
N ILE A 68 1.17 -9.32 -3.12
CA ILE A 68 0.17 -9.93 -2.23
C ILE A 68 0.93 -10.90 -1.31
N LYS A 69 1.51 -10.38 -0.23
CA LYS A 69 1.76 -11.24 0.92
C LYS A 69 0.39 -11.59 1.49
N ALA A 70 0.08 -12.89 1.51
CA ALA A 70 -1.13 -13.37 2.15
C ALA A 70 -1.25 -12.76 3.57
N PRO A 71 -2.43 -12.29 4.00
CA PRO A 71 -2.57 -11.51 5.23
C PRO A 71 -1.89 -12.13 6.46
N TYR A 72 -1.97 -13.46 6.60
CA TYR A 72 -1.31 -14.18 7.70
C TYR A 72 0.22 -14.02 7.73
N ARG A 73 0.88 -13.85 6.57
CA ARG A 73 2.33 -13.59 6.49
C ARG A 73 2.65 -12.17 6.92
N VAL A 74 1.80 -11.21 6.53
CA VAL A 74 1.94 -9.80 6.94
C VAL A 74 1.78 -9.69 8.46
N TYR A 75 0.76 -10.34 9.04
CA TYR A 75 0.59 -10.37 10.48
C TYR A 75 1.76 -11.03 11.19
N ARG A 76 2.24 -12.18 10.70
CA ARG A 76 3.42 -12.85 11.26
C ARG A 76 4.66 -11.96 11.25
N GLU A 77 4.87 -11.20 10.17
CA GLU A 77 5.98 -10.27 10.03
C GLU A 77 5.83 -9.05 10.95
N LEU A 78 4.63 -8.48 11.03
CA LEU A 78 4.33 -7.34 11.92
C LEU A 78 4.60 -7.69 13.39
N PHE A 79 4.14 -8.86 13.83
CA PHE A 79 4.28 -9.31 15.21
C PHE A 79 5.59 -10.06 15.51
N ALA A 80 6.53 -10.11 14.56
CA ALA A 80 7.80 -10.80 14.77
C ALA A 80 8.74 -10.06 15.73
N GLU A 81 8.65 -8.72 15.80
CA GLU A 81 9.53 -7.88 16.61
C GLU A 81 8.76 -6.71 17.23
N GLU A 82 9.06 -6.41 18.50
CA GLU A 82 8.65 -5.16 19.16
C GLU A 82 9.70 -4.06 18.98
N GLN A 83 9.35 -2.82 19.31
CA GLN A 83 10.29 -1.68 19.24
C GLN A 83 11.45 -1.87 20.23
N GLY A 84 12.66 -2.06 19.70
CA GLY A 84 13.89 -2.11 20.48
C GLY A 84 14.24 -0.77 21.13
N ARG A 85 14.97 -0.81 22.27
CA ARG A 85 15.33 0.37 23.07
C ARG A 85 16.08 1.47 22.30
N GLY A 86 16.84 1.10 21.27
CA GLY A 86 17.63 2.03 20.44
C GLY A 86 16.91 2.56 19.18
N VAL A 87 15.72 2.07 18.88
CA VAL A 87 14.98 2.42 17.66
C VAL A 87 14.07 3.61 17.95
N LYS A 88 14.23 4.69 17.18
CA LYS A 88 13.32 5.83 17.27
C LYS A 88 11.90 5.44 16.84
N THR A 89 10.91 6.00 17.51
CA THR A 89 9.50 5.64 17.35
C THR A 89 8.97 5.89 15.95
N ASP A 90 9.34 7.03 15.36
CA ASP A 90 9.00 7.40 13.99
C ASP A 90 9.49 6.33 13.00
N VAL A 91 10.75 5.89 13.13
CA VAL A 91 11.35 4.85 12.29
C VAL A 91 10.62 3.52 12.47
N PHE A 92 10.31 3.14 13.72
CA PHE A 92 9.59 1.90 14.01
C PHE A 92 8.16 1.92 13.42
N VAL A 93 7.43 3.00 13.62
CA VAL A 93 6.07 3.17 13.08
C VAL A 93 6.09 3.17 11.54
N CYS A 94 7.08 3.79 10.91
CA CYS A 94 7.26 3.71 9.45
C CYS A 94 7.46 2.27 8.97
N LYS A 95 8.27 1.47 9.67
CA LYS A 95 8.45 0.03 9.37
C LYS A 95 7.13 -0.73 9.49
N CYS A 96 6.39 -0.55 10.59
CA CYS A 96 5.09 -1.20 10.77
C CYS A 96 4.08 -0.79 9.68
N ARG A 97 4.03 0.50 9.31
CA ARG A 97 3.16 1.00 8.25
C ARG A 97 3.50 0.37 6.90
N ALA A 98 4.80 0.24 6.57
CA ALA A 98 5.24 -0.42 5.34
C ALA A 98 4.88 -1.93 5.30
N ILE A 99 4.87 -2.60 6.46
CA ILE A 99 4.39 -3.99 6.57
C ILE A 99 2.88 -4.05 6.34
N LEU A 100 2.10 -3.23 7.05
CA LEU A 100 0.64 -3.19 6.95
C LEU A 100 0.12 -2.78 5.56
N ALA A 101 0.85 -1.93 4.84
CA ALA A 101 0.51 -1.52 3.48
C ALA A 101 0.55 -2.66 2.44
N GLN A 102 1.10 -3.83 2.80
CA GLN A 102 1.06 -5.04 1.97
C GLN A 102 -0.27 -5.80 2.10
N LEU A 103 -1.17 -5.39 3.00
CA LEU A 103 -2.52 -5.95 3.08
C LEU A 103 -3.40 -5.36 1.96
N PRO A 104 -4.41 -6.11 1.48
CA PRO A 104 -5.44 -5.54 0.63
C PRO A 104 -6.11 -4.31 1.26
N ASN A 105 -6.41 -3.30 0.44
CA ASN A 105 -7.12 -2.10 0.89
C ASN A 105 -8.42 -2.48 1.62
N GLY A 106 -8.71 -1.78 2.72
CA GLY A 106 -9.90 -2.04 3.54
C GLY A 106 -9.83 -3.27 4.47
N THR A 107 -8.73 -4.04 4.45
CA THR A 107 -8.56 -5.18 5.38
C THR A 107 -8.59 -4.75 6.84
N LEU A 108 -7.97 -3.61 7.17
CA LEU A 108 -7.94 -3.03 8.52
C LEU A 108 -8.27 -1.54 8.44
N ASN A 109 -9.13 -1.07 9.33
CA ASN A 109 -9.32 0.37 9.54
C ASN A 109 -8.12 0.95 10.33
N GLU A 110 -8.00 2.28 10.32
CA GLU A 110 -6.88 2.98 10.98
C GLU A 110 -6.82 2.72 12.49
N GLN A 111 -7.97 2.66 13.16
CA GLN A 111 -8.06 2.38 14.59
C GLN A 111 -7.44 1.02 14.94
N THR A 112 -7.78 -0.03 14.20
CA THR A 112 -7.22 -1.37 14.39
C THR A 112 -5.71 -1.39 14.13
N GLN A 113 -5.24 -0.66 13.11
CA GLN A 113 -3.80 -0.54 12.83
C GLN A 113 -3.07 0.14 14.00
N LEU A 114 -3.64 1.21 14.56
CA LEU A 114 -3.10 1.90 15.73
C LEU A 114 -3.03 0.96 16.94
N ASP A 115 -4.06 0.14 17.19
CA ASP A 115 -4.08 -0.80 18.32
C ASP A 115 -2.98 -1.86 18.20
N MET A 116 -2.79 -2.40 16.99
CA MET A 116 -1.72 -3.35 16.71
C MET A 116 -0.34 -2.74 16.93
N VAL A 117 -0.08 -1.56 16.35
CA VAL A 117 1.24 -0.90 16.44
C VAL A 117 1.52 -0.41 17.86
N TYR A 118 0.52 0.12 18.56
CA TYR A 118 0.65 0.57 19.95
C TYR A 118 1.15 -0.56 20.85
N GLY A 119 0.59 -1.77 20.71
CA GLY A 119 1.02 -2.95 21.46
C GLY A 119 2.49 -3.32 21.28
N LEU A 120 3.05 -2.98 20.11
CA LEU A 120 4.45 -3.25 19.75
C LEU A 120 5.42 -2.12 20.15
N LEU A 121 4.91 -0.97 20.60
CA LEU A 121 5.75 0.12 21.07
C LEU A 121 6.47 -0.23 22.37
N HIS A 122 7.66 0.34 22.54
CA HIS A 122 8.45 0.13 23.73
C HIS A 122 7.67 0.59 24.98
N VAL A 123 7.79 -0.16 26.09
CA VAL A 123 6.99 0.06 27.31
C VAL A 123 7.08 1.50 27.84
N ASN A 124 8.24 2.16 27.70
CA ASN A 124 8.41 3.55 28.13
C ASN A 124 7.50 4.53 27.37
N ILE A 125 7.18 4.23 26.11
CA ILE A 125 6.27 5.07 25.32
C ILE A 125 4.85 4.84 25.79
N ARG A 126 4.43 3.57 25.89
CA ARG A 126 3.09 3.19 26.36
C ARG A 126 2.77 3.69 27.77
N LYS A 127 3.79 3.87 28.63
CA LYS A 127 3.63 4.47 29.97
C LYS A 127 3.33 5.97 29.92
N ASN A 128 3.94 6.69 28.97
CA ASN A 128 3.81 8.15 28.87
C ASN A 128 2.66 8.58 27.96
N ILE A 129 2.27 7.72 27.02
CA ILE A 129 1.20 7.97 26.04
C ILE A 129 0.20 6.82 26.16
N PRO A 130 -0.84 6.96 26.99
CA PRO A 130 -1.86 5.92 27.14
C PRO A 130 -2.79 5.86 25.92
N ARG A 131 -3.13 4.66 25.47
CA ARG A 131 -4.00 4.41 24.30
C ARG A 131 -5.46 4.81 24.51
N ASP A 132 -5.95 4.57 25.73
CA ASP A 132 -7.38 4.64 26.08
C ASP A 132 -7.74 5.93 26.83
N LYS A 133 -6.82 6.90 26.94
CA LYS A 133 -7.15 8.22 27.46
C LYS A 133 -7.53 9.16 26.32
N LEU A 134 -8.78 9.05 25.90
CA LEU A 134 -9.56 10.13 25.30
C LEU A 134 -10.88 10.23 26.08
#